data_AF-A0A3N4K005-F1
#
_entry.id   AF-A0A3N4K005-F1
#
_cell.length_a   1.000
_cell.length_b   1.000
_cell.length_c   1.000
_cell.angle_alpha   90.00
_cell.angle_beta   90.00
_cell.angle_gamma   90.00
#
_symmetry.space_group_name_H-M   'P 1'
#
loop_
_entity.id
_entity.type
_entity.pdbx_description
1 polymer ?
#
loop_
_entity_poly.entity_id
_entity_poly.type
_entity_poly.pdbx_seq_one_letter_code
_entity_poly.pdbx_strand_id
1 'polypeptide(L)'
;MALRKPAKATTGAIQKRKKRSQKSASVEYRNDAVDEHDQAIASLKIKVASLEERVDGLATSLEAYKLLRNRFISAFKIDKGLVNATEEDRKIITEGNGWAQGGDVVVDAQLYQDIGGRRDILAFGKLYGMSPGDVPMISYRPTIDALNLHAGVIASKHKIGSDEFYARFSEFMKLFEEYDYDEGYLEGNATDLTRAYWSFQNCIRTEVKRVDAGEASD
;
A
#
# COMPACT_ATOMS: atom_id res chain seq x y z
N MET A 1 54.25 -72.08 -48.00
CA MET A 1 53.39 -71.96 -46.81
C MET A 1 53.15 -70.47 -46.55
N ALA A 2 52.07 -69.89 -47.10
CA ALA A 2 51.82 -68.44 -47.01
C ALA A 2 50.77 -68.15 -45.93
N LEU A 3 51.21 -67.54 -44.82
CA LEU A 3 50.32 -67.08 -43.76
C LEU A 3 49.46 -65.90 -44.25
N ARG A 4 48.16 -66.14 -44.40
CA ARG A 4 47.13 -65.10 -44.56
C ARG A 4 47.04 -64.28 -43.28
N LYS A 5 47.32 -62.98 -43.34
CA LYS A 5 46.97 -62.00 -42.29
C LYS A 5 45.52 -61.50 -42.49
N PRO A 6 44.63 -61.59 -41.49
CA PRO A 6 43.40 -60.78 -41.46
C PRO A 6 43.51 -59.74 -40.33
N ALA A 7 43.79 -58.46 -40.66
CA ALA A 7 43.91 -57.42 -39.63
C ALA A 7 43.27 -56.06 -39.98
N LYS A 8 42.60 -55.89 -41.13
CA LYS A 8 42.03 -54.59 -41.53
C LYS A 8 40.50 -54.48 -41.38
N ALA A 9 39.75 -55.58 -41.43
CA ALA A 9 38.29 -55.54 -41.33
C ALA A 9 37.78 -55.34 -39.89
N THR A 10 38.52 -55.84 -38.90
CA THR A 10 38.17 -55.78 -37.47
C THR A 10 38.32 -54.39 -36.85
N THR A 11 39.36 -53.63 -37.24
CA THR A 11 39.67 -52.31 -36.65
C THR A 11 38.64 -51.24 -37.02
N GLY A 12 38.18 -51.22 -38.28
CA GLY A 12 37.15 -50.27 -38.75
C GLY A 12 35.78 -50.52 -38.12
N ALA A 13 35.41 -51.78 -37.88
CA ALA A 13 34.18 -52.14 -37.19
C ALA A 13 34.20 -51.70 -35.70
N ILE A 14 35.35 -51.80 -35.05
CA ILE A 14 35.56 -51.37 -33.65
C ILE A 14 35.44 -49.84 -33.52
N GLN A 15 36.09 -49.08 -34.41
CA GLN A 15 35.99 -47.61 -34.41
C GLN A 15 34.57 -47.11 -34.68
N LYS A 16 33.83 -47.77 -35.59
CA LYS A 16 32.44 -47.42 -35.90
C LYS A 16 31.50 -47.70 -34.72
N ARG A 17 31.73 -48.80 -33.98
CA ARG A 17 31.01 -49.11 -32.73
C ARG A 17 31.31 -48.07 -31.63
N LYS A 18 32.58 -47.70 -31.45
CA LYS A 18 32.99 -46.70 -30.45
C LYS A 18 32.36 -45.32 -30.70
N LYS A 19 32.33 -44.87 -31.96
CA LYS A 19 31.62 -43.64 -32.37
C LYS A 19 30.11 -43.70 -32.13
N ARG A 20 29.46 -44.84 -32.41
CA ARG A 20 28.02 -45.02 -32.14
C ARG A 20 27.71 -44.97 -30.65
N SER A 21 28.52 -45.63 -29.82
CA SER A 21 28.38 -45.61 -28.36
C SER A 21 28.62 -44.23 -27.75
N GLN A 22 29.61 -43.47 -28.24
CA GLN A 22 29.78 -42.07 -27.81
C GLN A 22 28.59 -41.18 -28.23
N LYS A 23 28.06 -41.39 -29.43
CA LYS A 23 26.91 -40.62 -29.92
C LYS A 23 25.63 -40.96 -29.15
N SER A 24 25.41 -42.21 -28.76
CA SER A 24 24.26 -42.59 -27.93
C SER A 24 24.34 -41.97 -26.55
N ALA A 25 25.49 -42.03 -25.88
CA ALA A 25 25.69 -41.40 -24.57
C ALA A 25 25.48 -39.87 -24.60
N SER A 26 25.92 -39.20 -25.68
CA SER A 26 25.69 -37.76 -25.84
C SER A 26 24.22 -37.39 -26.12
N VAL A 27 23.42 -38.31 -26.66
CA VAL A 27 21.98 -38.08 -26.89
C VAL A 27 21.22 -38.31 -25.58
N GLU A 28 21.58 -39.35 -24.83
CA GLU A 28 21.00 -39.68 -23.52
C GLU A 28 21.19 -38.53 -22.53
N TYR A 29 22.42 -38.00 -22.40
CA TYR A 29 22.70 -36.83 -21.56
C TYR A 29 21.90 -35.58 -21.95
N ARG A 30 21.62 -35.39 -23.25
CA ARG A 30 20.81 -34.26 -23.71
C ARG A 30 19.34 -34.45 -23.40
N ASN A 31 18.84 -35.68 -23.46
CA ASN A 31 17.46 -35.99 -23.10
C ASN A 31 17.24 -35.79 -21.59
N ASP A 32 18.15 -36.25 -20.75
CA ASP A 32 18.08 -36.03 -19.30
C ASP A 32 18.05 -34.53 -18.95
N ALA A 33 18.90 -33.73 -19.61
CA ALA A 33 18.91 -32.27 -19.43
C ALA A 33 17.61 -31.60 -19.94
N VAL A 34 17.01 -32.11 -21.02
CA VAL A 34 15.71 -31.63 -21.51
C VAL A 34 14.61 -31.96 -20.52
N ASP A 35 14.60 -33.17 -19.96
CA ASP A 35 13.61 -33.59 -18.97
C ASP A 35 13.72 -32.75 -17.67
N GLU A 36 14.94 -32.45 -17.22
CA GLU A 36 15.17 -31.54 -16.09
C GLU A 36 14.66 -30.12 -16.38
N HIS A 37 14.92 -29.62 -17.60
CA HIS A 37 14.41 -28.31 -18.02
C HIS A 37 12.89 -28.28 -18.12
N ASP A 38 12.25 -29.33 -18.63
CA ASP A 38 10.80 -29.43 -18.73
C ASP A 38 10.14 -29.45 -17.35
N GLN A 39 10.75 -30.15 -16.38
CA GLN A 39 10.32 -30.12 -14.98
C GLN A 39 10.48 -28.72 -14.36
N ALA A 40 11.60 -28.03 -14.62
CA ALA A 40 11.82 -26.68 -14.14
C ALA A 40 10.82 -25.68 -14.75
N ILE A 41 10.53 -25.79 -16.04
CA ILE A 41 9.54 -24.97 -16.75
C ILE A 41 8.14 -25.21 -16.17
N ALA A 42 7.77 -26.46 -15.92
CA ALA A 42 6.49 -26.79 -15.29
C ALA A 42 6.37 -26.18 -13.88
N SER A 43 7.42 -26.30 -13.07
CA SER A 43 7.49 -25.70 -11.73
C SER A 43 7.38 -24.18 -11.76
N LEU A 44 8.07 -23.52 -12.69
CA LEU A 44 8.00 -22.07 -12.87
C LEU A 44 6.61 -21.61 -13.30
N LYS A 45 5.94 -22.32 -14.21
CA LYS A 45 4.57 -22.01 -14.63
C LYS A 45 3.59 -22.05 -13.46
N ILE A 46 3.70 -23.04 -12.58
CA ILE A 46 2.88 -23.15 -11.37
C ILE A 46 3.13 -21.95 -10.44
N LYS A 47 4.40 -21.56 -10.23
CA LYS A 47 4.75 -20.40 -9.40
C LYS A 47 4.23 -19.09 -9.99
N VAL A 48 4.31 -18.90 -11.31
CA VAL A 48 3.78 -17.71 -11.99
C VAL A 48 2.26 -17.63 -11.77
N ALA A 49 1.52 -18.71 -12.03
CA ALA A 49 0.07 -18.73 -11.81
C ALA A 49 -0.31 -18.42 -10.35
N SER A 50 0.43 -18.97 -9.38
CA SER A 50 0.22 -18.67 -7.96
C SER A 50 0.52 -17.21 -7.59
N LEU A 51 1.52 -16.59 -8.22
CA LEU A 51 1.83 -15.18 -8.00
C LEU A 51 0.79 -14.26 -8.65
N GLU A 52 0.33 -14.59 -9.85
CA GLU A 52 -0.75 -13.87 -10.55
C GLU A 52 -2.02 -13.86 -9.69
N GLU A 53 -2.46 -15.02 -9.18
CA GLU A 53 -3.62 -15.13 -8.29
C GLU A 53 -3.48 -14.27 -7.03
N ARG A 54 -2.29 -14.24 -6.43
CA ARG A 54 -2.01 -13.41 -5.24
C ARG A 54 -2.05 -11.91 -5.56
N VAL A 55 -1.55 -11.51 -6.71
CA VAL A 55 -1.57 -10.11 -7.17
C VAL A 55 -3.00 -9.68 -7.44
N ASP A 56 -3.80 -10.50 -8.12
CA ASP A 56 -5.21 -10.22 -8.40
C ASP A 56 -6.03 -10.10 -7.11
N GLY A 57 -5.78 -11.00 -6.15
CA GLY A 57 -6.41 -10.94 -4.83
C GLY A 57 -6.06 -9.66 -4.07
N LEU A 58 -4.79 -9.25 -4.09
CA LEU A 58 -4.34 -8.01 -3.43
C LEU A 58 -4.91 -6.76 -4.12
N ALA A 59 -4.95 -6.73 -5.45
CA ALA A 59 -5.52 -5.63 -6.22
C ALA A 59 -7.01 -5.45 -5.90
N THR A 60 -7.77 -6.55 -5.86
CA THR A 60 -9.20 -6.53 -5.49
C THR A 60 -9.39 -6.00 -4.07
N SER A 61 -8.56 -6.44 -3.12
CA SER A 61 -8.60 -5.97 -1.74
C SER A 61 -8.27 -4.48 -1.63
N LEU A 62 -7.32 -3.98 -2.44
CA LEU A 62 -6.94 -2.57 -2.46
C LEU A 62 -8.09 -1.70 -2.98
N GLU A 63 -8.74 -2.11 -4.06
CA GLU A 63 -9.88 -1.36 -4.61
C GLU A 63 -11.07 -1.34 -3.65
N ALA A 64 -11.37 -2.46 -2.99
CA ALA A 64 -12.37 -2.49 -1.92
C ALA A 64 -12.01 -1.56 -0.75
N TYR A 65 -10.72 -1.49 -0.39
CA TYR A 65 -10.25 -0.57 0.65
C TYR A 65 -10.36 0.90 0.22
N LYS A 66 -9.97 1.24 -1.01
CA LYS A 66 -10.14 2.60 -1.56
C LYS A 66 -11.61 3.05 -1.60
N LEU A 67 -12.54 2.14 -1.90
CA LEU A 67 -13.98 2.43 -1.82
C LEU A 67 -14.41 2.78 -0.38
N LEU A 68 -13.95 2.01 0.61
CA LEU A 68 -14.19 2.30 2.03
C LEU A 68 -13.63 3.69 2.43
N ARG A 69 -12.43 4.02 1.95
CA ARG A 69 -11.79 5.33 2.18
C ARG A 69 -12.55 6.49 1.53
N ASN A 70 -13.00 6.32 0.28
CA ASN A 70 -13.87 7.29 -0.40
C ASN A 70 -15.13 7.60 0.40
N ARG A 71 -15.75 6.57 0.98
CA ARG A 71 -16.92 6.71 1.83
C ARG A 71 -16.62 7.50 3.10
N PHE A 72 -15.50 7.24 3.75
CA PHE A 72 -15.07 7.98 4.94
C PHE A 72 -14.99 9.49 4.68
N ILE A 73 -14.34 9.90 3.59
CA ILE A 73 -14.20 11.33 3.24
C ILE A 73 -15.55 11.95 2.87
N SER A 74 -16.38 11.25 2.10
CA SER A 74 -17.72 11.73 1.73
C SER A 74 -18.65 11.86 2.95
N ALA A 75 -18.58 10.93 3.90
CA ALA A 75 -19.31 11.02 5.17
C ALA A 75 -18.87 12.24 5.98
N PHE A 76 -17.56 12.44 6.15
CA PHE A 76 -17.01 13.62 6.83
C PHE A 76 -17.49 14.94 6.20
N LYS A 77 -17.41 15.04 4.86
CA LYS A 77 -17.83 16.22 4.11
C LYS A 77 -19.30 16.57 4.36
N ILE A 78 -20.17 15.55 4.39
CA ILE A 78 -21.60 15.69 4.66
C ILE A 78 -21.85 16.05 6.12
N ASP A 79 -21.30 15.28 7.05
CA ASP A 79 -21.53 15.43 8.49
C ASP A 79 -21.04 16.80 9.01
N LYS A 80 -20.01 17.38 8.39
CA LYS A 80 -19.45 18.69 8.76
C LYS A 80 -19.92 19.85 7.88
N GLY A 81 -20.85 19.61 6.96
CA GLY A 81 -21.44 20.66 6.13
C GLY A 81 -20.42 21.43 5.28
N LEU A 82 -19.35 20.76 4.84
CA LEU A 82 -18.20 21.43 4.21
C LEU A 82 -18.48 21.90 2.77
N VAL A 83 -19.46 21.30 2.10
CA VAL A 83 -20.02 21.67 0.79
C VAL A 83 -21.44 21.09 0.69
N ASN A 84 -22.27 21.56 -0.23
CA ASN A 84 -23.46 20.84 -0.67
C ASN A 84 -23.08 19.41 -1.09
N ALA A 85 -23.58 18.42 -0.35
CA ALA A 85 -23.40 17.00 -0.64
C ALA A 85 -23.77 16.70 -2.10
N THR A 86 -22.83 16.18 -2.90
CA THR A 86 -23.13 15.82 -4.29
C THR A 86 -23.92 14.52 -4.34
N GLU A 87 -24.52 14.21 -5.49
CA GLU A 87 -25.21 12.92 -5.66
C GLU A 87 -24.24 11.75 -5.57
N GLU A 88 -22.99 11.94 -6.01
CA GLU A 88 -21.92 10.95 -5.89
C GLU A 88 -21.58 10.64 -4.43
N ASP A 89 -21.51 11.66 -3.56
CA ASP A 89 -21.29 11.45 -2.13
C ASP A 89 -22.41 10.60 -1.50
N ARG A 90 -23.67 10.88 -1.87
CA ARG A 90 -24.84 10.11 -1.39
C ARG A 90 -24.82 8.66 -1.91
N LYS A 91 -24.42 8.46 -3.17
CA LYS A 91 -24.29 7.14 -3.78
C LYS A 91 -23.21 6.30 -3.07
N ILE A 92 -22.02 6.87 -2.87
CA ILE A 92 -20.89 6.21 -2.18
C ILE A 92 -21.27 5.79 -0.74
N ILE A 93 -22.04 6.62 -0.03
CA ILE A 93 -22.48 6.29 1.33
C ILE A 93 -23.51 5.16 1.35
N THR A 94 -24.38 5.09 0.34
CA THR A 94 -25.48 4.12 0.26
C THR A 94 -24.98 2.72 -0.17
N GLU A 95 -23.92 2.65 -0.97
CA GLU A 95 -23.42 1.38 -1.54
C GLU A 95 -22.53 0.57 -0.57
N GLY A 96 -22.06 1.17 0.53
CA GLY A 96 -21.16 0.51 1.49
C GLY A 96 -21.80 0.14 2.82
N ASN A 97 -21.39 -0.98 3.43
CA ASN A 97 -21.72 -1.34 4.83
C ASN A 97 -20.55 -1.17 5.82
N GLY A 98 -19.32 -0.93 5.33
CA GLY A 98 -18.13 -0.76 6.18
C GLY A 98 -17.92 0.66 6.69
N TRP A 99 -17.43 0.80 7.92
CA TRP A 99 -17.05 2.08 8.52
C TRP A 99 -15.55 2.11 8.79
N ALA A 100 -14.83 3.13 8.29
CA ALA A 100 -13.42 3.28 8.59
C ALA A 100 -13.24 3.88 10.00
N GLN A 101 -12.46 3.21 10.85
CA GLN A 101 -12.11 3.73 12.18
C GLN A 101 -10.85 4.61 12.08
N GLY A 102 -11.02 5.85 11.60
CA GLY A 102 -9.95 6.85 11.60
C GLY A 102 -9.42 7.22 10.22
N GLY A 103 -8.49 8.18 10.20
CA GLY A 103 -7.81 8.61 8.99
C GLY A 103 -6.81 7.58 8.46
N ASP A 104 -6.57 7.64 7.15
CA ASP A 104 -5.48 6.98 6.46
C ASP A 104 -4.99 7.95 5.37
N VAL A 105 -4.18 8.92 5.79
CA VAL A 105 -3.77 10.07 4.97
C VAL A 105 -3.09 9.63 3.68
N VAL A 106 -2.33 8.54 3.70
CA VAL A 106 -1.59 8.03 2.55
C VAL A 106 -2.57 7.49 1.50
N VAL A 107 -3.48 6.60 1.92
CA VAL A 107 -4.45 6.03 0.97
C VAL A 107 -5.50 7.06 0.56
N ASP A 108 -5.92 7.93 1.48
CA ASP A 108 -6.88 9.00 1.18
C ASP A 108 -6.30 9.99 0.16
N ALA A 109 -5.01 10.31 0.22
CA ALA A 109 -4.35 11.17 -0.76
C ALA A 109 -4.30 10.53 -2.16
N GLN A 110 -4.10 9.20 -2.24
CA GLN A 110 -4.11 8.49 -3.52
C GLN A 110 -5.45 8.63 -4.26
N LEU A 111 -6.56 8.80 -3.53
CA LEU A 111 -7.88 9.02 -4.14
C LEU A 111 -7.98 10.32 -4.97
N TYR A 112 -7.01 11.23 -4.84
CA TYR A 112 -6.95 12.50 -5.57
C TYR A 112 -6.00 12.47 -6.79
N GLN A 113 -5.20 11.40 -6.95
CA GLN A 113 -4.13 11.35 -7.95
C GLN A 113 -4.61 10.92 -9.34
N ASP A 114 -5.69 10.12 -9.42
CA ASP A 114 -6.16 9.52 -10.67
C ASP A 114 -7.06 10.44 -11.51
N ILE A 115 -7.14 10.16 -12.82
CA ILE A 115 -8.12 10.80 -13.72
C ILE A 115 -9.53 10.36 -13.28
N GLY A 116 -10.35 11.31 -12.86
CA GLY A 116 -11.66 11.02 -12.26
C GLY A 116 -11.61 10.80 -10.74
N GLY A 117 -10.43 10.97 -10.13
CA GLY A 117 -10.26 11.01 -8.68
C GLY A 117 -10.96 12.20 -8.03
N ARG A 118 -10.96 12.21 -6.70
CA ARG A 118 -11.61 13.24 -5.88
C ARG A 118 -11.08 14.65 -6.23
N ARG A 119 -11.96 15.65 -6.11
CA ARG A 119 -11.65 17.07 -6.40
C ARG A 119 -11.94 18.01 -5.22
N ASP A 120 -12.47 17.49 -4.14
CA ASP A 120 -12.81 18.23 -2.93
C ASP A 120 -11.59 18.43 -2.02
N ILE A 121 -10.54 19.06 -2.55
CA ILE A 121 -9.24 19.30 -1.90
C ILE A 121 -9.41 20.01 -0.53
N LEU A 122 -10.38 20.92 -0.43
CA LEU A 122 -10.67 21.61 0.84
C LEU A 122 -11.19 20.67 1.93
N ALA A 123 -11.92 19.61 1.57
CA ALA A 123 -12.37 18.62 2.54
C ALA A 123 -11.18 17.82 3.08
N PHE A 124 -10.25 17.43 2.18
CA PHE A 124 -9.00 16.78 2.57
C PHE A 124 -8.16 17.67 3.50
N GLY A 125 -7.99 18.95 3.14
CA GLY A 125 -7.28 19.93 3.97
C GLY A 125 -7.89 20.11 5.36
N LYS A 126 -9.22 20.06 5.49
CA LYS A 126 -9.86 20.09 6.82
C LYS A 126 -9.71 18.78 7.61
N LEU A 127 -9.61 17.65 6.93
CA LEU A 127 -9.38 16.34 7.55
C LEU A 127 -7.96 16.20 8.08
N TYR A 128 -6.97 16.59 7.28
CA TYR A 128 -5.56 16.29 7.53
C TYR A 128 -4.69 17.52 7.78
N GLY A 129 -5.19 18.74 7.61
CA GLY A 129 -4.41 19.96 7.80
C GLY A 129 -3.39 20.25 6.68
N MET A 130 -3.43 19.54 5.56
CA MET A 130 -2.51 19.72 4.43
C MET A 130 -3.16 19.33 3.09
N SER A 131 -2.50 19.65 1.97
CA SER A 131 -2.95 19.27 0.62
C SER A 131 -2.65 17.78 0.33
N PRO A 132 -3.52 17.05 -0.40
CA PRO A 132 -3.22 15.67 -0.81
C PRO A 132 -2.00 15.58 -1.74
N GLY A 133 -1.62 16.68 -2.41
CA GLY A 133 -0.43 16.73 -3.26
C GLY A 133 0.89 16.71 -2.51
N ASP A 134 0.89 17.13 -1.23
CA ASP A 134 2.10 17.22 -0.40
C ASP A 134 2.34 15.93 0.41
N VAL A 135 1.30 15.09 0.57
CA VAL A 135 1.38 13.82 1.30
C VAL A 135 2.48 12.87 0.82
N PRO A 136 2.80 12.75 -0.49
CA PRO A 136 3.91 11.90 -0.94
C PRO A 136 5.29 12.30 -0.39
N MET A 137 5.45 13.52 0.13
CA MET A 137 6.68 13.98 0.76
C MET A 137 6.84 13.47 2.20
N ILE A 138 5.78 12.88 2.78
CA ILE A 138 5.74 12.42 4.16
C ILE A 138 5.86 10.90 4.21
N SER A 139 6.90 10.41 4.86
CA SER A 139 7.14 9.00 5.16
C SER A 139 7.27 8.70 6.66
N TYR A 140 7.40 9.75 7.47
CA TYR A 140 7.70 9.67 8.89
C TYR A 140 6.47 9.29 9.70
N ARG A 141 6.60 8.16 10.39
CA ARG A 141 5.49 7.50 11.07
C ARG A 141 4.79 8.37 12.12
N PRO A 142 5.52 9.10 13.00
CA PRO A 142 4.90 10.02 13.96
C PRO A 142 4.00 11.08 13.31
N THR A 143 4.40 11.63 12.17
CA THR A 143 3.58 12.60 11.42
C THR A 143 2.33 11.93 10.89
N ILE A 144 2.47 10.79 10.20
CA ILE A 144 1.34 10.03 9.63
C ILE A 144 0.31 9.68 10.73
N ASP A 145 0.78 9.22 11.89
CA ASP A 145 -0.09 8.86 13.01
C ASP A 145 -0.80 10.08 13.60
N ALA A 146 -0.13 11.24 13.68
CA ALA A 146 -0.75 12.50 14.11
C ALA A 146 -1.86 12.96 13.15
N LEU A 147 -1.61 12.92 11.84
CA LEU A 147 -2.58 13.27 10.79
C LEU A 147 -3.81 12.34 10.85
N ASN A 148 -3.58 11.03 10.94
CA ASN A 148 -4.64 10.02 11.01
C ASN A 148 -5.49 10.14 12.28
N LEU A 149 -4.86 10.48 13.40
CA LEU A 149 -5.54 10.70 14.67
C LEU A 149 -6.44 11.92 14.61
N HIS A 150 -5.94 13.05 14.11
CA HIS A 150 -6.74 14.26 13.91
C HIS A 150 -7.96 13.97 13.02
N ALA A 151 -7.73 13.38 11.84
CA ALA A 151 -8.80 12.97 10.93
C ALA A 151 -9.82 12.05 11.60
N GLY A 152 -9.36 11.10 12.42
CA GLY A 152 -10.23 10.19 13.16
C GLY A 152 -11.03 10.84 14.28
N VAL A 153 -10.55 11.93 14.88
CA VAL A 153 -11.31 12.71 15.86
C VAL A 153 -12.32 13.61 15.16
N ILE A 154 -11.88 14.41 14.19
CA ILE A 154 -12.73 15.41 13.53
C ILE A 154 -13.85 14.74 12.72
N ALA A 155 -13.63 13.56 12.14
CA ALA A 155 -14.65 12.81 11.40
C ALA A 155 -15.52 11.89 12.27
N SER A 156 -15.27 11.81 13.57
CA SER A 156 -16.01 10.92 14.44
C SER A 156 -17.40 11.45 14.78
N LYS A 157 -18.37 10.53 14.89
CA LYS A 157 -19.68 10.76 15.52
C LYS A 157 -19.67 10.49 17.03
N HIS A 158 -18.63 9.80 17.51
CA HIS A 158 -18.54 9.30 18.89
C HIS A 158 -17.34 9.89 19.65
N LYS A 159 -16.58 10.78 19.00
CA LYS A 159 -15.47 11.50 19.62
C LYS A 159 -15.60 12.98 19.29
N ILE A 160 -15.29 13.81 20.26
CA ILE A 160 -15.23 15.26 20.09
C ILE A 160 -13.89 15.74 20.66
N GLY A 161 -13.09 16.40 19.81
CA GLY A 161 -11.95 17.19 20.24
C GLY A 161 -12.41 18.57 20.73
N SER A 162 -11.77 19.11 21.75
CA SER A 162 -11.98 20.50 22.18
C SER A 162 -11.34 21.50 21.20
N ASP A 163 -11.65 22.79 21.35
CA ASP A 163 -10.99 23.85 20.57
C ASP A 163 -9.47 23.84 20.75
N GLU A 164 -8.99 23.51 21.96
CA GLU A 164 -7.56 23.38 22.25
C GLU A 164 -6.92 22.24 21.43
N PHE A 165 -7.59 21.10 21.30
CA PHE A 165 -7.10 19.99 20.46
C PHE A 165 -6.88 20.44 19.01
N TYR A 166 -7.87 21.13 18.42
CA TYR A 166 -7.77 21.62 17.05
C TYR A 166 -6.74 22.75 16.91
N ALA A 167 -6.62 23.62 17.91
CA ALA A 167 -5.62 24.69 17.92
C ALA A 167 -4.20 24.13 17.96
N ARG A 168 -3.92 23.12 18.81
CA ARG A 168 -2.60 22.47 18.89
C ARG A 168 -2.24 21.70 17.62
N PHE A 169 -3.21 21.03 17.01
CA PHE A 169 -2.99 20.41 15.72
C PHE A 169 -2.66 21.45 14.64
N SER A 170 -3.42 22.55 14.58
CA SER A 170 -3.17 23.63 13.63
C SER A 170 -1.81 24.30 13.84
N GLU A 171 -1.38 24.49 15.09
CA GLU A 171 -0.05 25.00 15.42
C GLU A 171 1.06 24.06 14.93
N PHE A 172 0.90 22.76 15.16
CA PHE A 172 1.82 21.74 14.65
C PHE A 172 1.90 21.77 13.12
N MET A 173 0.77 21.74 12.41
CA MET A 173 0.75 21.74 10.94
C MET A 173 1.37 22.99 10.33
N LYS A 174 1.09 24.16 10.94
CA LYS A 174 1.69 25.43 10.51
C LYS A 174 3.21 25.40 10.62
N LEU A 175 3.74 24.96 11.76
CA LEU A 175 5.18 24.84 11.95
C LEU A 175 5.77 23.75 11.04
N PHE A 176 5.04 22.67 10.78
CA PHE A 176 5.50 21.60 9.91
C PHE A 176 5.67 22.10 8.46
N GLU A 177 4.74 22.93 7.98
CA GLU A 177 4.86 23.63 6.70
C GLU A 177 5.99 24.68 6.70
N GLU A 178 6.14 25.48 7.76
CA GLU A 178 7.22 26.48 7.88
C GLU A 178 8.63 25.86 7.87
N TYR A 179 8.76 24.62 8.36
CA TYR A 179 9.99 23.84 8.35
C TYR A 179 10.13 22.95 7.10
N ASP A 180 9.38 23.25 6.02
CA ASP A 180 9.43 22.53 4.73
C ASP A 180 9.20 21.02 4.88
N TYR A 181 8.27 20.66 5.75
CA TYR A 181 7.92 19.27 6.08
C TYR A 181 9.10 18.44 6.60
N ASP A 182 10.05 19.06 7.32
CA ASP A 182 11.19 18.37 7.94
C ASP A 182 10.74 17.19 8.79
N GLU A 183 11.02 15.97 8.32
CA GLU A 183 10.67 14.71 8.98
C GLU A 183 11.59 14.37 10.16
N GLY A 184 12.74 15.04 10.28
CA GLY A 184 13.72 14.86 11.34
C GLY A 184 13.39 15.62 12.63
N TYR A 185 12.22 16.25 12.74
CA TYR A 185 11.88 17.13 13.87
C TYR A 185 11.82 16.48 15.25
N LEU A 186 11.84 15.14 15.35
CA LEU A 186 11.98 14.42 16.63
C LEU A 186 13.40 13.87 16.85
N GLU A 187 14.29 14.04 15.87
CA GLU A 187 15.66 13.57 15.88
C GLU A 187 16.60 14.77 16.14
N GLY A 188 17.17 14.83 17.34
CA GLY A 188 18.14 15.86 17.71
C GLY A 188 17.59 16.91 18.68
N ASN A 189 17.97 18.18 18.48
CA ASN A 189 17.65 19.25 19.41
C ASN A 189 16.20 19.72 19.23
N ALA A 190 15.50 19.95 20.34
CA ALA A 190 14.10 20.38 20.32
C ALA A 190 13.93 21.75 19.64
N THR A 191 13.26 21.76 18.49
CA THR A 191 12.82 22.94 17.76
C THR A 191 11.42 23.37 18.21
N ASP A 192 10.91 24.46 17.65
CA ASP A 192 9.50 24.83 17.84
C ASP A 192 8.55 23.76 17.27
N LEU A 193 8.91 23.16 16.14
CA LEU A 193 8.17 22.03 15.56
C LEU A 193 8.13 20.81 16.50
N THR A 194 9.27 20.44 17.11
CA THR A 194 9.32 19.38 18.13
C THR A 194 8.37 19.69 19.29
N ARG A 195 8.37 20.94 19.78
CA ARG A 195 7.52 21.36 20.89
C ARG A 195 6.04 21.33 20.53
N ALA A 196 5.67 21.79 19.34
CA ALA A 196 4.29 21.79 18.87
C ALA A 196 3.74 20.38 18.68
N TYR A 197 4.54 19.45 18.13
CA TYR A 197 4.17 18.04 18.05
C TYR A 197 3.86 17.46 19.44
N TRP A 198 4.77 17.64 20.41
CA TRP A 198 4.54 17.12 21.77
C TRP A 198 3.37 17.81 22.46
N SER A 199 3.15 19.10 22.21
CA SER A 199 1.99 19.84 22.72
C SER A 199 0.68 19.21 22.21
N PHE A 200 0.59 18.94 20.90
CA PHE A 200 -0.53 18.22 20.30
C PHE A 200 -0.68 16.81 20.89
N GLN A 201 0.39 16.02 20.96
CA GLN A 201 0.32 14.65 21.49
C GLN A 201 -0.18 14.61 22.94
N ASN A 202 0.29 15.53 23.78
CA ASN A 202 -0.08 15.58 25.18
C ASN A 202 -1.54 16.01 25.38
N CYS A 203 -2.07 16.88 24.52
CA CYS A 203 -3.45 17.35 24.63
C CYS A 203 -4.47 16.26 24.27
N ILE A 204 -4.12 15.26 23.45
CA ILE A 204 -5.04 14.18 23.03
C ILE A 204 -5.73 13.51 24.23
N ARG A 205 -4.98 13.25 25.31
CA ARG A 205 -5.50 12.50 26.46
C ARG A 205 -6.55 13.27 27.25
N THR A 206 -6.50 14.61 27.25
CA THR A 206 -7.39 15.46 28.04
C THR A 206 -8.47 16.11 27.19
N GLU A 207 -8.16 16.37 25.92
CA GLU A 207 -8.98 17.18 25.02
C GLU A 207 -9.86 16.37 24.08
N VAL A 208 -9.76 15.04 24.05
CA VAL A 208 -10.62 14.16 23.24
C VAL A 208 -11.55 13.36 24.14
N LYS A 209 -12.86 13.61 24.01
CA LYS A 209 -13.90 12.92 24.79
C LYS A 209 -14.70 11.97 23.92
N ARG A 210 -15.18 10.87 24.51
CA ARG A 210 -16.19 10.01 23.88
C ARG A 210 -17.58 10.55 24.17
N VAL A 211 -18.46 10.46 23.19
CA VAL A 211 -19.88 10.77 23.34
C VAL A 211 -20.63 9.46 23.28
N ASP A 212 -21.30 9.10 24.37
CA ASP A 212 -22.17 7.94 24.40
C ASP A 212 -23.43 8.22 23.56
N ALA A 213 -23.92 7.21 22.83
CA ALA A 213 -25.03 7.33 21.89
C ALA A 213 -26.41 7.50 22.57
N GLY A 214 -26.48 8.12 23.75
CA GLY A 214 -27.66 8.16 24.62
C GLY A 214 -28.33 9.53 24.80
N GLU A 215 -27.77 10.64 24.31
CA GLU A 215 -28.33 11.99 24.51
C GLU A 215 -28.64 12.72 23.19
N ALA A 216 -29.25 12.00 22.24
CA ALA A 216 -29.87 12.60 21.07
C ALA A 216 -31.32 12.09 20.93
N SER A 217 -32.10 12.31 21.99
CA SER A 217 -33.55 12.21 21.96
C SER A 217 -34.11 13.16 22.99
N ASP A 218 -34.30 14.40 22.57
CA ASP A 218 -35.38 15.31 22.98
C ASP A 218 -35.65 16.31 21.84
#